data_AF-A0A4D7DF26-F1
#
_entry.id   AF-A0A4D7DF26-F1
#
_cell.length_a   1.000
_cell.length_b   1.000
_cell.length_c   1.000
_cell.angle_alpha   90.00
_cell.angle_beta   90.00
_cell.angle_gamma   90.00
#
_symmetry.space_group_name_H-M   'P 1'
#
loop_
_entity.id
_entity.type
_entity.pdbx_description
1 polymer ?
#
loop_
_entity_poly.entity_id
_entity_poly.type
_entity_poly.pdbx_seq_one_letter_code
_entity_poly.pdbx_strand_id
1 'polypeptide(L)' 'MTMRSLFDGALTMILYVLAFAAGTVFVRANYDLIEAHPLLVFFVGAVLAHQLYNLIPPIVVTINDRLLGVPDR' A
#
# COMPACT_ATOMS: atom_id res chain seq x y z
N MET A 1 -17.62 8.13 17.04
CA MET A 1 -16.71 7.32 16.20
C MET A 1 -17.38 5.97 15.99
N THR A 2 -17.65 5.55 14.76
CA THR A 2 -18.32 4.28 14.47
C THR A 2 -17.30 3.15 14.36
N MET A 3 -17.67 1.89 14.67
CA MET A 3 -16.76 0.72 14.54
C MET A 3 -16.10 0.64 13.16
N ARG A 4 -16.84 1.02 12.10
CA ARG A 4 -16.35 1.10 10.73
C ARG A 4 -15.18 2.08 10.56
N SER A 5 -15.28 3.29 11.13
CA SER A 5 -14.19 4.29 11.04
C SER A 5 -12.89 3.87 11.75
N LEU A 6 -12.99 3.10 12.84
CA LEU A 6 -11.83 2.52 13.51
C LEU A 6 -11.20 1.40 12.67
N PHE A 7 -12.04 0.58 12.03
CA PHE A 7 -11.59 -0.51 11.15
C PHE A 7 -10.97 0.01 9.85
N ASP A 8 -11.54 1.05 9.22
CA ASP A 8 -10.94 1.79 8.09
C ASP A 8 -9.53 2.28 8.44
N GLY A 9 -9.38 2.95 9.59
CA GLY A 9 -8.08 3.48 10.03
C GLY A 9 -7.04 2.38 10.29
N ALA A 10 -7.43 1.32 11.00
CA ALA A 10 -6.54 0.21 11.31
C ALA A 10 -6.08 -0.54 10.05
N LEU A 11 -7.02 -0.86 9.14
CA LEU A 11 -6.71 -1.56 7.88
C LEU A 11 -5.81 -0.71 6.98
N THR A 12 -6.11 0.59 6.86
CA THR A 12 -5.28 1.53 6.11
C THR A 12 -3.85 1.55 6.63
N MET A 13 -3.68 1.61 7.96
CA MET A 13 -2.35 1.61 8.59
C MET A 13 -1.59 0.31 8.33
N ILE A 14 -2.25 -0.85 8.44
CA ILE A 14 -1.65 -2.16 8.16
C ILE A 14 -1.16 -2.23 6.71
N LEU A 15 -1.98 -1.78 5.75
CA LEU A 15 -1.61 -1.79 4.34
C LEU A 15 -0.41 -0.88 4.04
N TYR A 16 -0.33 0.30 4.68
CA TYR A 16 0.86 1.15 4.57
C TYR A 16 2.12 0.53 5.16
N VAL A 17 2.00 -0.18 6.29
CA VAL A 17 3.16 -0.89 6.88
C VAL A 17 3.63 -2.02 5.98
N LEU A 18 2.71 -2.81 5.41
CA LEU A 18 3.04 -3.87 4.46
C LEU A 18 3.68 -3.33 3.19
N ALA A 19 3.15 -2.23 2.66
CA ALA A 19 3.70 -1.50 1.53
C ALA A 19 5.16 -1.08 1.76
N PHE A 20 5.41 -0.46 2.92
CA PHE A 20 6.74 -0.04 3.31
C PHE A 20 7.69 -1.23 3.44
N ALA A 21 7.27 -2.31 4.13
CA ALA A 21 8.06 -3.51 4.27
C ALA A 21 8.42 -4.13 2.90
N ALA A 22 7.46 -4.23 1.99
CA ALA A 22 7.70 -4.71 0.63
C ALA A 22 8.72 -3.83 -0.12
N GLY A 23 8.64 -2.51 0.03
CA GLY A 23 9.63 -1.57 -0.52
C GLY A 23 11.04 -1.83 0.00
N THR A 24 11.21 -2.05 1.31
CA THR A 24 12.54 -2.35 1.89
C THR A 24 13.11 -3.67 1.38
N VAL A 25 12.28 -4.70 1.24
CA VAL A 25 12.68 -6.01 0.69
C VAL A 25 13.07 -5.87 -0.78
N PHE A 26 12.31 -5.10 -1.56
CA PHE A 26 12.63 -4.83 -2.96
C PHE A 26 13.99 -4.14 -3.11
N VAL A 27 14.26 -3.11 -2.31
CA VAL A 27 15.56 -2.41 -2.33
C VAL A 27 16.70 -3.36 -2.00
N ARG A 28 16.54 -4.20 -0.97
CA ARG A 28 17.55 -5.18 -0.59
C ARG A 28 17.78 -6.23 -1.67
N ALA A 29 16.71 -6.72 -2.29
CA ALA A 29 16.78 -7.77 -3.31
C ALA A 29 17.39 -7.28 -4.64
N ASN A 30 17.33 -5.97 -4.91
CA ASN A 30 17.77 -5.37 -6.16
C ASN A 30 18.94 -4.39 -5.95
N TYR A 31 19.76 -4.61 -4.92
CA TYR A 31 20.81 -3.67 -4.53
C TYR A 31 21.78 -3.36 -5.68
N ASP A 32 22.25 -4.39 -6.40
CA ASP A 32 23.18 -4.22 -7.54
C ASP A 32 22.55 -3.41 -8.69
N LEU A 33 21.26 -3.60 -8.94
CA LEU A 33 20.52 -2.85 -9.96
C LEU A 33 20.35 -1.38 -9.56
N ILE A 34 20.13 -1.12 -8.27
CA ILE A 34 20.04 0.23 -7.70
C ILE A 34 21.39 0.95 -7.81
N GLU A 35 22.47 0.25 -7.51
CA GLU A 35 23.82 0.80 -7.61
C GLU A 35 24.17 1.17 -9.05
N ALA A 36 23.82 0.31 -10.01
CA ALA A 36 24.08 0.56 -11.43
C ALA A 36 23.16 1.63 -12.05
N HIS A 37 21.91 1.74 -11.61
CA HIS A 37 20.88 2.60 -12.22
C HIS A 37 20.02 3.35 -11.18
N PRO A 38 20.63 4.20 -10.33
CA PRO A 38 19.96 4.77 -9.16
C PRO A 38 18.75 5.65 -9.53
N LEU A 39 18.87 6.45 -10.61
CA LEU A 39 17.77 7.30 -11.07
C LEU A 39 16.58 6.49 -11.58
N LEU A 40 16.83 5.44 -12.36
CA LEU A 40 15.76 4.60 -12.90
C LEU A 40 15.00 3.91 -11.77
N VAL A 41 15.73 3.33 -10.81
CA VAL A 41 15.07 2.65 -9.68
C VAL A 41 14.36 3.65 -8.77
N PHE A 42 14.90 4.87 -8.60
CA PHE A 42 14.19 5.94 -7.90
C PHE A 42 12.86 6.30 -8.58
N PHE A 43 12.85 6.51 -9.90
CA PHE A 43 11.61 6.81 -10.64
C PHE A 43 10.60 5.67 -10.56
N VAL A 44 11.04 4.42 -10.76
CA VAL A 44 10.16 3.24 -10.65
C VAL A 44 9.61 3.12 -9.23
N GLY A 45 10.44 3.30 -8.21
CA GLY A 45 10.03 3.28 -6.80
C GLY A 45 9.01 4.37 -6.47
N ALA A 46 9.23 5.59 -6.97
CA ALA A 46 8.31 6.72 -6.78
C ALA A 46 6.95 6.47 -7.46
N VAL A 47 6.96 5.94 -8.69
CA VAL A 47 5.73 5.56 -9.40
C VAL A 47 5.00 4.46 -8.64
N LEU A 48 5.70 3.40 -8.22
CA LEU A 48 5.10 2.31 -7.44
C LEU A 48 4.49 2.82 -6.14
N ALA A 49 5.19 3.65 -5.38
CA ALA A 49 4.69 4.24 -4.14
C ALA A 49 3.44 5.10 -4.39
N HIS A 50 3.44 5.91 -5.46
CA HIS A 50 2.29 6.73 -5.84
C HIS A 50 1.08 5.89 -6.24
N GLN A 51 1.28 4.85 -7.06
CA GLN A 51 0.21 3.92 -7.45
C GLN A 51 -0.36 3.21 -6.21
N LEU A 52 0.51 2.77 -5.29
CA LEU A 52 0.07 2.12 -4.07
C LEU A 52 -0.73 3.06 -3.15
N TYR A 53 -0.30 4.31 -3.01
CA TYR A 53 -1.03 5.33 -2.25
C TYR A 53 -2.45 5.55 -2.80
N ASN A 54 -2.61 5.56 -4.12
CA ASN A 54 -3.91 5.69 -4.76
C ASN A 54 -4.76 4.40 -4.66
N LEU A 55 -4.11 3.23 -4.55
CA LEU A 55 -4.76 1.93 -4.52
C LEU A 55 -5.23 1.51 -3.12
N ILE A 56 -4.56 1.96 -2.05
CA ILE A 56 -4.91 1.59 -0.67
C ILE A 56 -6.34 2.01 -0.30
N PRO A 57 -6.81 3.25 -0.54
CA PRO A 57 -8.17 3.66 -0.19
C PRO A 57 -9.29 2.78 -0.78
N PRO A 58 -9.33 2.48 -2.10
CA PRO A 58 -10.37 1.60 -2.65
C PRO A 58 -10.26 0.16 -2.17
N ILE A 59 -9.05 -0.35 -1.88
CA ILE A 59 -8.86 -1.67 -1.26
C ILE A 59 -9.50 -1.70 0.13
N VAL A 60 -9.25 -0.68 0.95
CA VAL A 60 -9.80 -0.58 2.31
C VAL A 60 -11.33 -0.59 2.26
N VAL A 61 -11.94 0.19 1.37
CA VAL A 61 -13.40 0.21 1.18
C VAL A 61 -13.91 -1.18 0.79
N THR A 62 -13.30 -1.81 -0.22
CA THR A 62 -13.70 -3.12 -0.72
C THR A 62 -13.62 -4.21 0.35
N ILE A 63 -12.53 -4.24 1.12
CA ILE A 63 -12.33 -5.21 2.20
C ILE A 63 -13.35 -4.96 3.32
N ASN A 64 -13.58 -3.70 3.67
CA ASN A 64 -14.52 -3.35 4.74
C ASN A 64 -15.96 -3.67 4.37
N ASP A 65 -16.38 -3.42 3.13
CA ASP A 65 -17.71 -3.79 2.67
C ASP A 65 -17.91 -5.31 2.67
N ARG A 66 -16.89 -6.08 2.26
CA ARG A 66 -16.91 -7.55 2.33
C ARG A 66 -16.94 -8.10 3.75
N LEU A 67 -16.18 -7.52 4.68
CA LEU A 67 -16.05 -8.03 6.05
C LEU A 67 -17.21 -7.58 6.96
N LEU A 68 -17.74 -6.38 6.74
CA LEU A 68 -18.82 -5.81 7.55
C LEU A 68 -20.20 -6.06 6.95
N GLY A 69 -20.29 -6.69 5.77
CA GLY A 69 -21.53 -7.18 5.18
C GLY A 69 -22.51 -6.06 4.79
N VAL A 70 -21.99 -4.89 4.39
CA VAL A 70 -22.86 -3.80 3.90
C VAL A 70 -23.28 -4.16 2.47
N PRO A 71 -24.59 -4.22 2.17
CA PRO A 71 -25.03 -4.55 0.81
C PRO A 71 -24.52 -3.47 -0.15
N ASP A 72 -23.89 -3.92 -1.24
CA ASP A 72 -23.51 -3.08 -2.36
C ASP A 72 -24.72 -2.20 -2.73
N ARG A 73 -24.52 -0.88 -2.70
CA ARG A 73 -25.56 0.07 -3.12
C ARG A 73 -25.86 -0.08 -4.60
#